data_AF-A0A832G1C2-F1
#
_entry.id   AF-A0A832G1C2-F1
#
_cell.length_a   1.000
_cell.length_b   1.000
_cell.length_c   1.000
_cell.angle_alpha   90.00
_cell.angle_beta   90.00
_cell.angle_gamma   90.00
#
_symmetry.space_group_name_H-M   'P 1'
#
loop_
_entity.id
_entity.type
_entity.pdbx_description
1 polymer ?
#
loop_
_entity_poly.entity_id
_entity_poly.type
_entity_poly.pdbx_seq_one_letter_code
_entity_poly.pdbx_strand_id
1 'polypeptide(L)'
;MDISNTTVANKTDNAGVLLDLEKLIKSHDKNIERLKVELKKHKEMLTDILANDSTYKLHEQKAKEANKIKSMTKIQILKRPDTAELVSKIKNMQAEVKELSAALSDYLREYARLSGSNEIEGEDGEIREIVYVAKLVRKKSKSRF
;
A
#
# COMPACT_ATOMS: atom_id res chain seq x y z
N MET A 1 -44.48 37.64 7.13
CA MET A 1 -43.49 37.64 6.04
C MET A 1 -42.41 36.65 6.41
N ASP A 2 -42.32 35.59 5.61
CA ASP A 2 -41.59 34.34 5.84
C ASP A 2 -40.06 34.49 5.85
N ILE A 3 -39.42 33.83 6.83
CA ILE A 3 -37.97 33.71 6.95
C ILE A 3 -37.48 32.32 6.52
N SER A 4 -38.26 31.59 5.71
CA SER A 4 -38.06 30.16 5.46
C SER A 4 -37.32 29.81 4.16
N ASN A 5 -36.77 30.79 3.40
CA ASN A 5 -36.37 30.53 2.00
C ASN A 5 -34.86 30.53 1.67
N THR A 6 -33.96 30.73 2.65
CA THR A 6 -32.51 30.82 2.34
C THR A 6 -31.74 29.50 2.57
N THR A 7 -32.30 28.53 3.29
CA THR A 7 -31.61 27.28 3.64
C THR A 7 -31.76 26.15 2.60
N VAL A 8 -32.64 26.31 1.61
CA VAL A 8 -32.97 25.26 0.63
C VAL A 8 -32.12 25.38 -0.66
N ALA A 9 -31.71 26.58 -1.04
CA ALA A 9 -30.97 26.83 -2.28
C ALA A 9 -29.54 26.26 -2.29
N ASN A 10 -28.82 26.28 -1.16
CA ASN A 10 -27.43 25.75 -1.07
C ASN A 10 -27.34 24.22 -0.93
N LYS A 11 -28.43 23.53 -0.60
CA LYS A 11 -28.43 22.06 -0.49
C LYS A 11 -28.50 21.37 -1.85
N THR A 12 -29.15 21.98 -2.85
CA THR A 12 -29.38 21.37 -4.17
C THR A 12 -28.10 21.30 -5.01
N ASP A 13 -27.23 22.31 -4.93
CA ASP A 13 -25.97 22.38 -5.68
C ASP A 13 -24.93 21.37 -5.16
N ASN A 14 -24.75 21.30 -3.84
CA ASN A 14 -23.86 20.33 -3.21
C ASN A 14 -24.31 18.87 -3.40
N ALA A 15 -25.62 18.62 -3.54
CA ALA A 15 -26.15 17.29 -3.84
C ALA A 15 -25.83 16.85 -5.28
N GLY A 16 -25.86 17.77 -6.25
CA GLY A 16 -25.45 17.51 -7.64
C GLY A 16 -23.97 17.16 -7.75
N VAL A 17 -23.11 17.96 -7.12
CA VAL A 17 -21.66 17.72 -7.08
C VAL A 17 -21.32 16.39 -6.42
N LEU A 18 -21.98 16.05 -5.31
CA LEU A 18 -21.76 14.78 -4.62
C LEU A 18 -22.12 13.57 -5.49
N LEU A 19 -23.24 13.65 -6.22
CA LEU A 19 -23.67 12.59 -7.13
C LEU A 19 -22.68 12.39 -8.28
N ASP A 20 -22.14 13.47 -8.83
CA ASP A 20 -21.17 13.38 -9.92
C ASP A 20 -19.82 12.85 -9.44
N LEU A 21 -19.37 13.26 -8.24
CA LEU A 21 -18.20 12.65 -7.59
C LEU A 21 -18.41 11.16 -7.34
N GLU A 22 -19.58 10.74 -6.85
CA GLU A 22 -19.89 9.33 -6.63
C GLU A 22 -19.83 8.52 -7.93
N LYS A 23 -20.37 9.06 -9.05
CA LYS A 23 -20.25 8.43 -10.37
C LYS A 23 -18.80 8.30 -10.81
N LEU A 24 -17.99 9.35 -10.63
CA LEU A 24 -16.57 9.34 -10.97
C LEU A 24 -15.80 8.29 -10.15
N ILE A 25 -16.01 8.24 -8.83
CA ILE A 25 -15.40 7.25 -7.93
C ILE A 25 -15.74 5.84 -8.38
N LYS A 26 -17.03 5.54 -8.59
CA LYS A 26 -17.48 4.21 -9.05
C LYS A 26 -16.91 3.83 -10.41
N SER A 27 -16.84 4.78 -11.34
CA SER A 27 -16.25 4.58 -12.67
C SER A 27 -14.77 4.23 -12.58
N HIS A 28 -14.00 4.99 -11.79
CA HIS A 28 -12.58 4.74 -11.59
C HIS A 28 -12.32 3.41 -10.88
N ASP A 29 -13.07 3.09 -9.82
CA ASP A 29 -12.95 1.82 -9.10
C ASP A 29 -13.20 0.63 -10.04
N LYS A 30 -14.29 0.68 -10.81
CA LYS A 30 -14.61 -0.35 -11.81
C LYS A 30 -13.50 -0.48 -12.87
N ASN A 31 -12.96 0.63 -13.36
CA ASN A 31 -11.87 0.63 -14.34
C ASN A 31 -10.58 0.05 -13.75
N ILE A 32 -10.24 0.37 -12.50
CA ILE A 32 -9.09 -0.19 -11.80
C ILE A 32 -9.23 -1.70 -11.66
N GLU A 33 -10.39 -2.20 -11.24
CA GLU A 33 -10.62 -3.64 -11.10
C GLU A 33 -10.55 -4.36 -12.45
N ARG A 34 -11.14 -3.78 -13.52
CA ARG A 34 -11.01 -4.30 -14.89
C ARG A 34 -9.54 -4.37 -15.32
N LEU A 35 -8.79 -3.28 -15.14
CA LEU A 35 -7.37 -3.22 -15.52
C LEU A 35 -6.52 -4.20 -14.71
N LYS A 36 -6.81 -4.43 -13.43
CA LYS A 36 -6.12 -5.46 -12.63
C LYS A 36 -6.34 -6.87 -13.20
N VAL A 37 -7.56 -7.20 -13.59
CA VAL A 37 -7.90 -8.50 -14.20
C VAL A 37 -7.21 -8.65 -15.56
N GLU A 38 -7.29 -7.64 -16.41
CA GLU A 38 -6.61 -7.62 -17.71
C GLU A 38 -5.09 -7.73 -17.55
N LEU A 39 -4.49 -6.95 -16.64
CA LEU A 39 -3.06 -7.00 -16.37
C LEU A 39 -2.63 -8.39 -15.92
N LYS A 40 -3.41 -9.05 -15.05
CA LYS A 40 -3.15 -10.42 -14.63
C LYS A 40 -3.15 -11.37 -15.83
N LYS A 41 -4.19 -11.31 -16.67
CA LYS A 41 -4.30 -12.13 -17.89
C LYS A 41 -3.11 -11.93 -18.82
N HIS A 42 -2.73 -10.69 -19.11
CA HIS A 42 -1.59 -10.41 -19.99
C HIS A 42 -0.26 -10.87 -19.40
N LYS A 43 -0.07 -10.78 -18.07
CA LYS A 43 1.10 -11.34 -17.39
C LYS A 43 1.14 -12.87 -17.49
N GLU A 44 0.00 -13.54 -17.35
CA GLU A 44 -0.10 -14.99 -17.51
C GLU A 44 0.23 -15.40 -18.96
N MET A 45 -0.38 -14.74 -19.95
CA MET A 45 -0.06 -14.99 -21.37
C MET A 45 1.42 -14.77 -21.70
N LEU A 46 2.02 -13.67 -21.20
CA LEU A 46 3.45 -13.41 -21.39
C LEU A 46 4.30 -14.49 -20.72
N THR A 47 3.91 -14.92 -19.52
CA THR A 47 4.59 -16.02 -18.80
C THR A 47 4.53 -17.30 -19.62
N ASP A 48 3.38 -17.64 -20.20
CA ASP A 48 3.19 -18.83 -21.04
C ASP A 48 4.02 -18.76 -22.33
N ILE A 49 4.12 -17.59 -22.95
CA ILE A 49 4.97 -17.39 -24.15
C ILE A 49 6.43 -17.68 -23.80
N LEU A 50 6.94 -17.05 -22.74
CA LEU A 50 8.32 -17.27 -22.29
C LEU A 50 8.55 -18.72 -21.87
N ALA A 51 7.62 -19.30 -21.12
CA ALA A 51 7.66 -20.69 -20.67
C ALA A 51 7.43 -21.71 -21.80
N ASN A 52 7.23 -21.29 -23.04
CA ASN A 52 7.20 -22.17 -24.21
C ASN A 52 8.42 -22.00 -25.12
N ASP A 53 9.17 -20.90 -25.01
CA ASP A 53 10.40 -20.71 -25.75
C ASP A 53 11.55 -21.60 -25.23
N SER A 54 12.17 -22.36 -26.14
CA SER A 54 13.20 -23.34 -25.79
C SER A 54 14.51 -22.70 -25.31
N THR A 55 14.88 -21.55 -25.89
CA THR A 55 16.09 -20.80 -25.50
C THR A 55 15.90 -20.19 -24.11
N TYR A 56 14.74 -19.58 -23.87
CA TYR A 56 14.35 -19.03 -22.59
C TYR A 56 14.36 -20.10 -21.51
N LYS A 57 13.75 -21.27 -21.73
CA LYS A 57 13.77 -22.40 -20.78
C LYS A 57 15.19 -22.80 -20.38
N LEU A 58 16.09 -22.95 -21.35
CA LEU A 58 17.47 -23.34 -21.10
C LEU A 58 18.20 -22.28 -20.26
N HIS A 59 18.01 -21.00 -20.58
CA HIS A 59 18.62 -19.90 -19.83
C HIS A 59 18.01 -19.76 -18.43
N GLU A 60 16.70 -19.92 -18.29
CA GLU A 60 16.01 -19.91 -17.01
C GLU A 60 16.49 -21.05 -16.11
N GLN A 61 16.69 -22.25 -16.65
CA GLN A 61 17.23 -23.39 -15.88
C GLN A 61 18.65 -23.11 -15.38
N LYS A 62 19.55 -22.64 -16.24
CA LYS A 62 20.92 -22.26 -15.86
C LYS A 62 20.92 -21.17 -14.77
N ALA A 63 20.04 -20.17 -14.92
CA ALA A 63 19.87 -19.11 -13.92
C ALA A 63 19.31 -19.64 -12.60
N LYS A 64 18.34 -20.56 -12.63
CA LYS A 64 17.79 -21.22 -11.43
C LYS A 64 18.86 -22.00 -10.68
N GLU A 65 19.69 -22.77 -11.39
CA GLU A 65 20.81 -23.52 -10.80
C GLU A 65 21.85 -22.58 -10.16
N ALA A 66 22.27 -21.55 -10.89
CA ALA A 66 23.20 -20.55 -10.36
C ALA A 66 22.64 -19.81 -9.13
N ASN A 67 21.37 -19.42 -9.17
CA ASN A 67 20.69 -18.77 -8.05
C ASN A 67 20.54 -19.69 -6.84
N LYS A 68 20.29 -20.99 -7.04
CA LYS A 68 20.25 -21.98 -5.97
C LYS A 68 21.60 -22.06 -5.26
N ILE A 69 22.69 -22.20 -6.02
CA ILE A 69 24.05 -22.26 -5.47
C ILE A 69 24.35 -20.97 -4.69
N LYS A 70 24.14 -19.80 -5.31
CA LYS A 70 24.31 -18.49 -4.66
C LYS A 70 23.51 -18.37 -3.37
N SER A 71 22.26 -18.82 -3.35
CA SER A 71 21.38 -18.76 -2.18
C SER A 71 21.86 -19.68 -1.06
N MET A 72 22.31 -20.90 -1.39
CA MET A 72 22.90 -21.81 -0.41
C MET A 72 24.18 -21.25 0.20
N THR A 73 25.07 -20.68 -0.63
CA THR A 73 26.28 -20.00 -0.15
C THR A 73 25.93 -18.82 0.76
N LYS A 74 24.93 -18.01 0.39
CA LYS A 74 24.45 -16.91 1.24
C LYS A 74 23.95 -17.43 2.60
N ILE A 75 23.14 -18.49 2.62
CA ILE A 75 22.65 -19.09 3.86
C ILE A 75 23.82 -19.58 4.73
N GLN A 76 24.82 -20.22 4.13
CA GLN A 76 26.01 -20.67 4.85
C GLN A 76 26.78 -19.49 5.44
N ILE A 77 26.98 -18.41 4.68
CA ILE A 77 27.64 -17.19 5.16
C ILE A 77 26.88 -16.63 6.36
N LEU A 78 25.56 -16.44 6.25
CA LEU A 78 24.73 -15.86 7.31
C LEU A 78 24.65 -16.69 8.61
N LYS A 79 25.03 -17.96 8.56
CA LYS A 79 25.12 -18.84 9.74
C LYS A 79 26.49 -18.77 10.43
N ARG A 80 27.49 -18.15 9.79
CA ARG A 80 28.83 -18.04 10.37
C ARG A 80 28.78 -17.12 11.60
N PRO A 81 29.59 -17.40 12.64
CA PRO A 81 29.58 -16.59 13.86
C PRO A 81 29.86 -15.10 13.63
N ASP A 82 30.72 -14.76 12.67
CA ASP A 82 31.11 -13.39 12.28
C ASP A 82 29.97 -12.57 11.65
N THR A 83 28.91 -13.21 11.15
CA THR A 83 27.76 -12.52 10.54
C THR A 83 26.43 -12.74 11.28
N ALA A 84 26.34 -13.78 12.12
CA ALA A 84 25.13 -14.12 12.86
C ALA A 84 24.66 -12.97 13.77
N GLU A 85 25.59 -12.30 14.45
CA GLU A 85 25.30 -11.13 15.30
C GLU A 85 24.70 -9.99 14.48
N LEU A 86 25.32 -9.66 13.33
CA LEU A 86 24.85 -8.61 12.43
C LEU A 86 23.43 -8.91 11.92
N VAL A 87 23.15 -10.17 11.54
CA VAL A 87 21.81 -10.59 11.10
C VAL A 87 20.79 -10.43 12.21
N SER A 88 21.13 -10.79 13.45
CA SER A 88 20.26 -10.60 14.61
C SER A 88 19.97 -9.11 14.84
N LYS A 89 21.01 -8.27 14.79
CA LYS A 89 20.88 -6.82 14.96
C LYS A 89 19.95 -6.21 13.90
N ILE A 90 20.12 -6.60 12.63
CA ILE A 90 19.25 -6.14 11.54
C ILE A 90 17.79 -6.53 11.80
N LYS A 91 17.52 -7.78 12.20
CA LYS A 91 16.15 -8.23 12.47
C LYS A 91 15.52 -7.47 13.63
N ASN A 92 16.27 -7.23 14.69
CA ASN A 92 15.80 -6.47 15.85
C ASN A 92 15.47 -5.02 15.47
N MET A 93 16.37 -4.35 14.74
CA MET A 93 16.14 -2.98 14.25
C MET A 93 14.91 -2.91 13.31
N GLN A 94 14.69 -3.93 12.46
CA GLN A 94 13.50 -3.98 11.60
C GLN A 94 12.21 -4.15 12.41
N ALA A 95 12.23 -4.95 13.47
CA ALA A 95 11.10 -5.10 14.37
C ALA A 95 10.80 -3.78 15.10
N GLU A 96 11.84 -3.15 15.66
CA GLU A 96 11.73 -1.86 16.36
C GLU A 96 11.20 -0.75 15.44
N VAL A 97 11.73 -0.61 14.22
CA VAL A 97 11.23 0.37 13.24
C VAL A 97 9.75 0.14 12.94
N LYS A 98 9.31 -1.12 12.83
CA LYS A 98 7.90 -1.45 12.57
C LYS A 98 7.00 -1.06 13.74
N GLU A 99 7.43 -1.36 14.97
CA GLU A 99 6.70 -1.00 16.19
C GLU A 99 6.61 0.52 16.37
N LEU A 100 7.74 1.22 16.23
CA LEU A 100 7.80 2.68 16.31
C LEU A 100 6.97 3.35 15.22
N SER A 101 7.00 2.84 13.98
CA SER A 101 6.19 3.39 12.89
C SER A 101 4.69 3.22 13.12
N ALA A 102 4.27 2.09 13.72
CA ALA A 102 2.87 1.87 14.08
C ALA A 102 2.43 2.82 15.19
N ALA A 103 3.22 2.94 16.26
CA ALA A 103 2.97 3.88 17.35
C ALA A 103 2.92 5.34 16.85
N LEU A 104 3.88 5.73 16.00
CA LEU A 104 3.91 7.05 15.38
C LEU A 104 2.64 7.32 14.58
N SER A 105 2.16 6.36 13.77
CA SER A 105 0.91 6.54 13.02
C SER A 105 -0.30 6.78 13.95
N ASP A 106 -0.34 6.12 15.10
CA ASP A 106 -1.42 6.30 16.08
C ASP A 106 -1.29 7.68 16.78
N TYR A 107 -0.07 8.09 17.13
CA TYR A 107 0.20 9.41 17.71
C TYR A 107 -0.13 10.55 16.74
N LEU A 108 0.22 10.43 15.46
CA LEU A 108 -0.08 11.44 14.45
C LEU A 108 -1.58 11.59 14.22
N ARG A 109 -2.34 10.50 14.26
CA ARG A 109 -3.81 10.55 14.22
C ARG A 109 -4.39 11.30 15.40
N GLU A 110 -3.91 11.00 16.59
CA GLU A 110 -4.40 11.64 17.80
C GLU A 110 -3.99 13.11 17.87
N TYR A 111 -2.76 13.44 17.48
CA TYR A 111 -2.29 14.81 17.35
C TYR A 111 -3.20 15.61 16.40
N ALA A 112 -3.42 15.13 15.17
CA ALA A 112 -4.28 15.82 14.20
C ALA A 112 -5.72 16.00 14.72
N ARG A 113 -6.23 15.01 15.47
CA ARG A 113 -7.56 15.08 16.09
C ARG A 113 -7.64 16.15 17.18
N LEU A 114 -6.60 16.32 17.99
CA LEU A 114 -6.55 17.25 19.11
C LEU A 114 -6.17 18.67 18.70
N SER A 115 -5.17 18.82 17.84
CA SER A 115 -4.66 20.12 17.39
C SER A 115 -5.49 20.73 16.26
N GLY A 116 -6.21 19.88 15.50
CA GLY A 116 -6.88 20.30 14.26
C GLY A 116 -5.90 20.60 13.12
N SER A 117 -4.61 20.32 13.30
CA SER A 117 -3.55 20.56 12.31
C SER A 117 -2.97 19.25 11.80
N ASN A 118 -2.73 19.18 10.49
CA ASN A 118 -1.97 18.11 9.86
C ASN A 118 -0.49 18.49 9.69
N GLU A 119 0.00 19.52 10.38
CA GLU A 119 1.40 19.93 10.33
C GLU A 119 2.06 19.78 11.70
N ILE A 120 3.31 19.31 11.70
CA ILE A 120 4.13 19.17 12.90
C ILE A 120 5.57 19.58 12.60
N GLU A 121 6.17 20.35 13.50
CA GLU A 121 7.59 20.71 13.44
C GLU A 121 8.43 19.55 13.98
N GLY A 122 9.43 19.14 13.20
CA GLY A 122 10.41 18.13 13.61
C GLY A 122 11.44 18.69 14.58
N GLU A 123 12.22 17.81 15.21
CA GLU A 123 13.34 18.22 16.09
C GLU A 123 14.44 19.00 15.32
N ASP A 124 14.46 18.86 14.00
CA ASP A 124 15.31 19.59 13.06
C ASP A 124 14.78 20.99 12.71
N GLY A 125 13.59 21.37 13.21
CA GLY A 125 12.91 22.62 12.88
C GLY A 125 12.19 22.59 11.53
N GLU A 126 12.15 21.45 10.84
CA GLU A 126 11.42 21.32 9.58
C GLU A 126 9.94 21.00 9.82
N ILE A 127 9.06 21.74 9.15
CA ILE A 127 7.61 21.45 9.17
C ILE A 127 7.31 20.27 8.25
N ARG A 128 6.60 19.29 8.78
CA ARG A 128 6.19 18.07 8.07
C ARG A 128 4.68 17.94 8.07
N GLU A 129 4.14 17.45 6.96
CA GLU A 129 2.70 17.21 6.78
C GLU A 129 2.31 15.75 7.10
N ILE A 130 1.20 15.59 7.80
CA ILE A 130 0.53 14.32 8.08
C ILE A 130 -0.32 13.95 6.86
N VAL A 131 0.12 12.95 6.09
CA VAL A 131 -0.56 12.50 4.88
C VAL A 131 -1.41 11.24 5.12
N TYR A 132 -2.71 11.33 4.86
CA TYR A 132 -3.63 10.19 4.85
C TYR A 132 -3.96 9.75 3.42
N VAL A 133 -3.71 8.47 3.11
CA VAL A 133 -4.10 7.90 1.81
C VAL A 133 -5.44 7.20 1.93
N ALA A 134 -6.49 7.81 1.37
CA ALA A 134 -7.81 7.18 1.27
C ALA A 134 -7.77 5.98 0.31
N LYS A 135 -8.43 4.88 0.70
CA LYS A 135 -8.53 3.66 -0.11
C LYS A 135 -9.95 3.10 -0.03
N LEU A 136 -10.50 2.68 -1.17
CA LEU A 136 -11.74 1.91 -1.18
C LEU A 136 -11.41 0.44 -0.85
N VAL A 137 -12.03 -0.10 0.20
CA VAL A 137 -11.83 -1.49 0.65
C VAL A 137 -13.18 -2.20 0.76
N ARG A 138 -13.21 -3.50 0.44
CA ARG A 138 -14.43 -4.31 0.62
C ARG A 138 -14.77 -4.41 2.11
N LYS A 139 -16.02 -4.13 2.46
CA LYS A 139 -16.53 -4.33 3.82
C LYS A 139 -16.56 -5.84 4.14
N LYS A 140 -15.87 -6.27 5.19
CA LYS A 140 -15.97 -7.66 5.68
C LYS A 140 -17.37 -7.86 6.28
N SER A 141 -18.15 -8.78 5.70
CA SER A 141 -19.37 -9.29 6.33
C SER A 141 -18.97 -10.10 7.57
N LYS A 142 -19.49 -9.75 8.76
CA LYS A 142 -19.43 -10.65 9.92
C LYS A 142 -20.40 -11.81 9.63
N SER A 143 -19.89 -12.92 9.13
CA SER A 143 -20.63 -14.18 9.12
C SER A 143 -20.84 -14.58 10.59
N ARG A 144 -22.07 -14.42 11.09
CA ARG A 144 -22.52 -15.11 12.30
C ARG A 144 -22.67 -16.58 11.92
N PHE A 145 -21.76 -17.42 12.39
CA PHE A 145 -22.03 -18.85 12.56
C PHE A 145 -22.69 -19.03 13.93
#